data_AF-A0A380DR73-F1
#
_entry.id   AF-A0A380DR73-F1
#
_cell.length_a   1.000
_cell.length_b   1.000
_cell.length_c   1.000
_cell.angle_alpha   90.00
_cell.angle_beta   90.00
_cell.angle_gamma   90.00
#
_symmetry.space_group_name_H-M   'P 1'
#
loop_
_entity.id
_entity.type
_entity.pdbx_description
1 polymer ?
#
loop_
_entity_poly.entity_id
_entity_poly.type
_entity_poly.pdbx_seq_one_letter_code
_entity_poly.pdbx_strand_id
1 'polypeptide(L)'
;MPCPFLTDEKYFGGSFERLQALTTKTTLPVLCKDFIIDPLQIDVAKQAGASMILLIVNILSDKQLKDLYNYAISQNLEVLVEVHDRHELERAYKVNAKLIGVNNRDLKTICHKCGTYKYYFRK
;
A
#
# COMPACT_ATOMS: atom_id res chain seq x y z
N MET A 1 12.79 8.12 -1.41
CA MET A 1 11.87 7.22 -2.14
C MET A 1 11.80 5.93 -1.34
N PRO A 2 10.63 5.47 -0.87
CA PRO A 2 10.51 4.25 -0.07
C PRO A 2 10.92 3.02 -0.90
N CYS A 3 11.51 2.00 -0.26
CA CYS A 3 11.87 0.75 -0.93
C CYS A 3 10.62 -0.15 -0.99
N PRO A 4 10.03 -0.42 -2.18
CA PRO A 4 8.85 -1.24 -2.27
C PRO A 4 9.22 -2.71 -2.08
N PHE A 5 8.66 -3.36 -1.07
CA PHE A 5 8.86 -4.78 -0.83
C PHE A 5 7.54 -5.55 -1.00
N LEU A 6 7.54 -6.55 -1.87
CA LEU A 6 6.41 -7.44 -2.12
C LEU A 6 6.46 -8.58 -1.09
N THR A 7 5.38 -8.79 -0.34
CA THR A 7 5.28 -9.82 0.72
C THR A 7 4.41 -11.01 0.34
N ASP A 8 3.81 -11.03 -0.85
CA ASP A 8 2.99 -12.13 -1.33
C ASP A 8 3.86 -13.33 -1.77
N GLU A 9 3.81 -14.40 -0.98
CA GLU A 9 4.53 -15.66 -1.23
C GLU A 9 4.05 -16.39 -2.49
N LYS A 10 2.76 -16.27 -2.84
CA LYS A 10 2.10 -17.12 -3.84
C LYS A 10 2.31 -16.61 -5.26
N TYR A 11 2.52 -15.32 -5.43
CA TYR A 11 2.72 -14.69 -6.75
C TYR A 11 4.07 -14.00 -6.93
N PHE A 12 4.76 -13.62 -5.84
CA PHE A 12 5.98 -12.79 -5.91
C PHE A 12 7.16 -13.31 -5.07
N GLY A 13 7.02 -14.43 -4.35
CA GLY A 13 8.11 -15.04 -3.57
C GLY A 13 8.64 -14.15 -2.43
N GLY A 14 7.80 -13.25 -1.93
CA GLY A 14 8.10 -12.39 -0.78
C GLY A 14 7.70 -13.07 0.52
N SER A 15 8.47 -12.89 1.60
CA SER A 15 8.07 -13.32 2.95
C SER A 15 8.20 -12.15 3.92
N PHE A 16 7.36 -12.11 4.95
CA PHE A 16 7.45 -11.11 6.02
C PHE A 16 8.80 -11.16 6.76
N GLU A 17 9.46 -12.31 6.77
CA GLU A 17 10.83 -12.48 7.28
C GLU A 17 11.86 -11.68 6.46
N ARG A 18 11.72 -11.63 5.13
CA ARG A 18 12.59 -10.79 4.29
C ARG A 18 12.31 -9.30 4.48
N LEU A 19 11.06 -8.93 4.74
CA LEU A 19 10.70 -7.56 5.10
C LEU A 19 11.42 -7.15 6.39
N GLN A 20 11.39 -8.01 7.41
CA GLN A 20 12.10 -7.79 8.68
C GLN A 20 13.64 -7.75 8.52
N ALA A 21 14.20 -8.60 7.65
CA ALA A 21 15.63 -8.60 7.36
C ALA A 21 16.10 -7.34 6.60
N LEU A 22 15.20 -6.70 5.83
CA LEU A 22 15.50 -5.45 5.14
C LEU A 22 15.36 -4.24 6.04
N THR A 23 14.31 -4.19 6.88
CA THR A 23 14.06 -3.08 7.80
C THR A 23 15.20 -2.93 8.82
N THR A 24 15.82 -4.03 9.24
CA THR A 24 17.03 -4.00 10.09
C THR A 24 18.29 -3.46 9.41
N LYS A 25 18.30 -3.37 8.07
CA LYS A 25 19.46 -2.96 7.25
C LYS A 25 19.32 -1.59 6.61
N THR A 26 18.19 -0.91 6.81
CA THR A 26 17.92 0.41 6.22
C THR A 26 17.27 1.34 7.21
N THR A 27 17.59 2.63 7.11
CA THR A 27 16.90 3.70 7.85
C THR A 27 15.80 4.37 7.01
N LEU A 28 15.64 3.94 5.76
CA LEU A 28 14.61 4.48 4.86
C LEU A 28 13.23 3.88 5.19
N PRO A 29 12.15 4.66 5.02
CA PRO A 29 10.79 4.15 5.10
C PRO A 29 10.57 2.95 4.17
N VAL A 30 9.93 1.91 4.70
CA VAL A 30 9.65 0.65 4.01
C VAL A 30 8.15 0.53 3.77
N LEU A 31 7.79 0.37 2.49
CA LEU A 31 6.41 0.15 2.04
C LEU A 31 6.13 -1.36 1.97
N CYS A 32 5.18 -1.82 2.77
CA CYS A 32 4.58 -3.15 2.61
C CYS A 32 3.60 -3.11 1.43
N LYS A 33 4.02 -3.69 0.30
CA LYS A 33 3.23 -3.75 -0.92
C LYS A 33 2.53 -5.10 -0.99
N ASP A 34 1.35 -5.17 -0.37
CA ASP A 34 0.50 -6.35 -0.31
C ASP A 34 -0.98 -5.99 -0.59
N PHE A 35 -1.80 -7.00 -0.87
CA PHE A 35 -3.26 -6.86 -1.02
C PHE A 35 -3.93 -6.93 0.36
N ILE A 36 -3.93 -5.80 1.08
CA ILE A 36 -4.50 -5.70 2.42
C ILE A 36 -6.03 -5.62 2.34
N ILE A 37 -6.71 -6.63 2.88
CA ILE A 37 -8.17 -6.73 2.99
C ILE A 37 -8.65 -6.92 4.43
N ASP A 38 -7.73 -7.21 5.37
CA ASP A 38 -8.01 -7.48 6.78
C ASP A 38 -7.03 -6.74 7.72
N PRO A 39 -7.48 -6.25 8.91
CA PRO A 39 -6.61 -5.61 9.89
C PRO A 39 -5.42 -6.46 10.36
N LEU A 40 -5.56 -7.78 10.39
CA LEU A 40 -4.46 -8.68 10.77
C LEU A 40 -3.25 -8.51 9.86
N GLN A 41 -3.45 -8.29 8.56
CA GLN A 41 -2.36 -8.05 7.62
C GLN A 41 -1.60 -6.75 7.93
N ILE A 42 -2.29 -5.73 8.46
CA ILE A 42 -1.70 -4.46 8.89
C ILE A 42 -0.81 -4.70 10.12
N ASP A 43 -1.29 -5.50 11.09
CA ASP A 43 -0.51 -5.85 12.28
C ASP A 43 0.75 -6.63 11.92
N VAL A 44 0.64 -7.62 11.03
CA VAL A 44 1.78 -8.41 10.55
C VAL A 44 2.78 -7.52 9.80
N ALA A 45 2.31 -6.62 8.93
CA ALA A 45 3.17 -5.67 8.23
C ALA A 45 3.94 -4.76 9.21
N LYS A 46 3.26 -4.25 10.25
CA LYS A 46 3.87 -3.43 11.29
C LYS A 46 4.92 -4.20 12.09
N GLN A 47 4.60 -5.43 12.50
CA GLN A 47 5.55 -6.29 13.24
C GLN A 47 6.78 -6.64 12.41
N ALA A 48 6.63 -6.75 11.09
CA ALA A 48 7.75 -6.93 10.15
C ALA A 48 8.57 -5.64 9.90
N GLY A 49 8.19 -4.51 10.51
CA GLY A 49 8.91 -3.23 10.44
C GLY A 49 8.49 -2.33 9.29
N ALA A 50 7.33 -2.54 8.67
CA ALA A 50 6.81 -1.60 7.68
C ALA A 50 6.55 -0.24 8.34
N SER A 51 6.91 0.84 7.64
CA SER A 51 6.55 2.21 8.03
C SER A 51 5.34 2.72 7.24
N MET A 52 5.02 2.06 6.13
CA MET A 52 3.90 2.40 5.25
C MET A 52 3.26 1.13 4.69
N ILE A 53 1.96 1.18 4.43
CA ILE A 53 1.21 0.12 3.77
C ILE A 53 0.50 0.61 2.50
N LEU A 54 0.15 -0.33 1.62
CA LEU A 54 -0.64 -0.08 0.42
C LEU A 54 -2.11 -0.47 0.66
N LEU A 55 -3.05 0.45 0.39
CA LEU A 55 -4.47 0.14 0.26
C LEU A 55 -4.91 0.40 -1.18
N ILE A 56 -5.42 -0.62 -1.86
CA ILE A 56 -5.84 -0.52 -3.26
C ILE A 56 -7.35 -0.32 -3.30
N VAL A 57 -7.81 0.79 -3.89
CA VAL A 57 -9.23 1.17 -3.84
C VAL A 57 -10.12 0.18 -4.60
N ASN A 58 -9.62 -0.45 -5.66
CA ASN A 58 -10.42 -1.34 -6.51
C ASN A 58 -10.81 -2.68 -5.86
N ILE A 59 -10.06 -3.17 -4.87
CA ILE A 59 -10.34 -4.44 -4.17
C ILE A 59 -11.12 -4.25 -2.86
N LEU A 60 -11.29 -2.99 -2.42
CA LEU A 60 -11.93 -2.66 -1.15
C LEU A 60 -13.28 -1.99 -1.39
N SER A 61 -14.29 -2.32 -0.58
CA SER A 61 -15.50 -1.50 -0.48
C SER A 61 -15.20 -0.15 0.21
N ASP A 62 -16.08 0.84 0.08
CA ASP A 62 -15.93 2.15 0.75
C ASP A 62 -15.80 2.01 2.27
N LYS A 63 -16.57 1.08 2.85
CA LYS A 63 -16.51 0.76 4.27
C LYS A 63 -15.14 0.17 4.64
N GLN A 64 -14.70 -0.87 3.93
CA GLN A 64 -13.40 -1.50 4.19
C GLN A 64 -12.24 -0.52 4.02
N LEU A 65 -12.25 0.28 2.96
CA LEU A 65 -11.22 1.29 2.72
C LEU A 65 -11.13 2.27 3.89
N LYS A 66 -12.28 2.76 4.37
CA LYS A 66 -12.33 3.67 5.52
C LYS A 66 -11.85 3.01 6.81
N ASP A 67 -12.33 1.81 7.08
CA ASP A 67 -12.02 1.08 8.33
C ASP A 67 -10.54 0.71 8.39
N LEU A 68 -9.99 0.15 7.31
CA LEU A 68 -8.57 -0.21 7.20
C LEU A 68 -7.65 1.02 7.20
N TYR A 69 -8.03 2.11 6.52
CA TYR A 69 -7.26 3.35 6.54
C TYR A 69 -7.16 3.90 7.97
N ASN A 70 -8.29 4.02 8.67
CA ASN A 70 -8.31 4.52 10.05
C ASN A 70 -7.52 3.60 10.99
N TYR A 71 -7.63 2.29 10.82
CA TYR A 71 -6.86 1.33 11.59
C TYR A 71 -5.35 1.49 11.36
N ALA A 72 -4.90 1.60 10.11
CA ALA A 72 -3.49 1.78 9.82
C ALA A 72 -2.93 3.09 10.41
N ILE A 73 -3.69 4.18 10.32
CA ILE A 73 -3.33 5.46 10.95
C ILE A 73 -3.24 5.33 12.47
N SER A 74 -4.18 4.63 13.13
CA SER A 74 -4.11 4.41 14.58
C SER A 74 -2.92 3.54 15.00
N GLN A 75 -2.43 2.70 14.07
CA GLN A 75 -1.20 1.94 14.23
C GLN A 75 0.08 2.74 13.93
N ASN A 76 0.00 4.05 13.68
CA ASN A 76 1.12 4.92 13.28
C ASN A 76 1.81 4.49 11.98
N LEU A 77 1.06 3.88 11.05
CA LEU A 77 1.55 3.59 9.70
C LEU A 77 1.14 4.71 8.75
N GLU A 78 2.03 5.07 7.83
CA GLU A 78 1.61 5.82 6.65
C GLU A 78 0.81 4.92 5.70
N VAL A 79 -0.11 5.50 4.93
CA VAL A 79 -0.96 4.76 4.00
C VAL A 79 -0.85 5.36 2.62
N LEU A 80 -0.36 4.56 1.67
CA LEU A 80 -0.44 4.85 0.25
C LEU A 80 -1.76 4.28 -0.28
N VAL A 81 -2.68 5.16 -0.66
CA VAL A 81 -3.95 4.75 -1.29
C VAL A 81 -3.77 4.70 -2.80
N GLU A 82 -3.85 3.52 -3.40
CA GLU A 82 -3.66 3.31 -4.84
C GLU A 82 -5.00 3.35 -5.59
N VAL A 83 -5.03 4.14 -6.66
CA VAL A 83 -6.20 4.33 -7.54
C VAL A 83 -5.80 4.17 -9.00
N HIS A 84 -6.74 3.72 -9.83
CA HIS A 84 -6.54 3.46 -11.26
C HIS A 84 -7.40 4.35 -12.15
N ASP A 85 -8.50 4.90 -11.64
CA ASP A 85 -9.40 5.77 -12.37
C ASP A 85 -9.92 6.93 -11.51
N ARG A 86 -10.75 7.77 -12.14
CA ARG A 86 -11.32 8.96 -11.50
C ARG A 86 -12.34 8.61 -10.40
N HIS A 87 -13.09 7.54 -10.56
CA HIS A 87 -14.07 7.11 -9.56
C HIS A 87 -13.37 6.59 -8.30
N GLU A 88 -12.29 5.82 -8.45
CA GLU A 88 -11.43 5.40 -7.34
C GLU A 88 -10.77 6.60 -6.63
N LEU A 89 -10.34 7.60 -7.40
CA LEU A 89 -9.80 8.84 -6.84
C LEU A 89 -10.83 9.58 -5.96
N GLU A 90 -12.08 9.65 -6.38
CA GLU A 90 -13.17 10.23 -5.58
C GLU A 90 -13.39 9.46 -4.28
N ARG A 91 -13.33 8.13 -4.32
CA ARG A 91 -13.43 7.27 -3.13
C ARG A 91 -12.25 7.49 -2.18
N ALA A 92 -11.02 7.61 -2.71
CA ALA A 92 -9.82 7.92 -1.92
C ALA A 92 -9.93 9.29 -1.22
N TYR A 93 -10.56 10.29 -1.86
CA TYR A 93 -10.79 11.58 -1.21
C TYR A 93 -11.78 11.52 -0.05
N LYS A 94 -12.79 10.63 -0.09
CA LYS A 94 -13.77 10.47 1.00
C LYS A 94 -13.15 9.95 2.30
N VAL A 95 -12.05 9.21 2.22
CA VAL A 95 -11.32 8.71 3.41
C VAL A 95 -10.22 9.67 3.89
N ASN A 96 -10.15 10.87 3.30
CA ASN A 96 -9.12 11.88 3.61
C ASN A 96 -7.69 11.31 3.49
N ALA A 97 -7.45 10.49 2.45
CA ALA A 97 -6.14 9.96 2.15
C ALA A 97 -5.13 11.10 1.95
N LYS A 98 -4.05 11.09 2.73
CA LYS A 98 -2.96 12.09 2.64
C LYS A 98 -2.05 11.83 1.44
N LEU A 99 -1.83 10.55 1.15
CA LEU A 99 -0.96 10.06 0.08
C LEU A 99 -1.78 9.18 -0.86
N ILE A 100 -1.97 9.65 -2.09
CA ILE A 100 -2.67 8.90 -3.13
C ILE A 100 -1.68 8.62 -4.26
N GLY A 101 -1.54 7.35 -4.64
CA GLY A 101 -0.77 6.90 -5.79
C GLY A 101 -1.68 6.55 -6.95
N VAL A 102 -1.49 7.19 -8.10
CA VAL A 102 -2.19 6.78 -9.33
C VAL A 102 -1.34 5.74 -10.04
N ASN A 103 -1.84 4.51 -10.10
CA ASN A 103 -1.18 3.41 -10.79
C ASN A 103 -1.71 3.33 -12.22
N ASN A 104 -0.89 3.76 -13.19
CA ASN A 104 -1.26 3.83 -14.60
C ASN A 104 -0.98 2.52 -15.37
N ARG A 105 -0.81 1.38 -14.68
CA ARG A 105 -0.62 0.09 -15.34
C ARG A 105 -1.95 -0.62 -15.54
N ASP A 106 -2.26 -0.89 -16.80
CA ASP A 106 -3.31 -1.82 -17.19
C ASP A 106 -2.95 -3.23 -16.69
N LEU A 107 -3.63 -3.72 -15.64
CA LEU A 107 -3.37 -5.04 -15.03
C LEU A 107 -3.57 -6.21 -16.04
N LYS A 108 -4.13 -5.94 -17.22
CA LYS A 108 -4.31 -6.93 -18.29
C LYS A 108 -3.05 -7.21 -19.12
N THR A 109 -2.03 -6.36 -19.05
CA THR A 109 -0.74 -6.60 -19.72
C THR A 109 0.38 -6.59 -18.70
N ILE A 110 0.88 -7.78 -18.35
CA ILE A 110 2.14 -7.95 -17.61
C ILE A 110 3.30 -7.55 -18.54
N CYS A 111 3.40 -6.27 -18.89
CA CYS A 111 4.52 -5.73 -19.66
C CYS A 111 5.47 -5.01 -18.70
N HIS A 112 6.72 -5.48 -18.69
CA HIS A 112 7.81 -5.05 -17.83
C HIS A 112 8.34 -3.66 -18.26
N LYS A 113 7.53 -2.61 -18.17
CA LYS A 113 7.98 -1.21 -18.32
C LYS A 113 7.55 -0.38 -17.11
N CYS A 114 8.50 0.36 -16.54
CA CYS A 114 8.38 1.14 -15.31
C CYS A 114 7.01 1.81 -15.16
N GLY A 115 6.26 1.44 -14.12
CA GLY A 115 5.00 2.11 -13.80
C GLY A 115 5.30 3.55 -13.42
N THR A 116 4.63 4.51 -14.07
CA THR A 116 4.74 5.91 -13.68
C THR A 116 3.72 6.14 -12.57
N TYR A 117 4.17 6.18 -11.31
CA TYR A 117 3.32 6.58 -10.19
C TYR A 117 3.29 8.11 -10.12
N LYS A 118 2.09 8.69 -10.23
CA LYS A 118 1.87 10.10 -9.83
C LYS A 118 1.36 10.10 -8.40
N TYR A 119 2.11 10.76 -7.52
CA TYR A 119 1.73 10.93 -6.12
C TYR A 119 1.03 12.28 -5.93
N TYR A 120 -0.16 12.25 -5.35
CA TYR A 120 -0.87 13.43 -4.93
C TYR A 120 -0.73 13.54 -3.41
N PHE A 121 -0.01 14.58 -2.98
CA PHE A 121 0.06 14.98 -1.58
C PHE A 121 -1.01 16.02 -1.34
N ARG A 122 -1.97 15.70 -0.48
CA ARG A 122 -2.92 16.69 0.01
C ARG A 122 -2.24 17.46 1.16
N LYS A 123 -2.04 18.77 0.97
CA LYS A 123 -1.57 19.68 2.03
C LYS A 123 -2.59 19.77 3.15
#